data_AF-A0A5C5V3L9-F1
#
_entry.id   AF-A0A5C5V3L9-F1
#
_cell.length_a   1.000
_cell.length_b   1.000
_cell.length_c   1.000
_cell.angle_alpha   90.00
_cell.angle_beta   90.00
_cell.angle_gamma   90.00
#
_symmetry.space_group_name_H-M   'P 1'
#
loop_
_entity.id
_entity.type
_entity.pdbx_description
1 polymer ?
#
loop_
_entity_poly.entity_id
_entity_poly.type
_entity_poly.pdbx_seq_one_letter_code
_entity_poly.pdbx_strand_id
1 'polypeptide(L)'
;MLSLLLAQAPAAQPPTTQPAAPQPPAAPAQAAANRPPVSAEEAAVDAVKENLLAPPPGVSKEAYNEFMTLKWTRLDAGEWTEIVTYYAVQWGARIGLALIVFYIAWTLAGWASMAVDRTLGRLKFDATLTKFLSRLVRWLVLLLAGLMCLSYFGVQTTSFAALIGAAGLAVGLAFQGTLSNFAAGAMLLLFRPFKVGDAVNVAGQTGVIDEISIFTTAMDTFDHKRIIIPNGEIFGAVIENITYHSYRRCDGDVGVSYSADIDQTRAVLEQVAASIEGVYPGKDPAVVLMGLGASSVDWSVRVWAPTADFLTIKQRLLREIKVRLDGEGIEIPFPQMDVHIDQPNAA
;
A
#
# COMPACT_ATOMS: atom_id res chain seq x y z
N MET A 1 60.39 -1.58 -9.02
CA MET A 1 60.57 -3.04 -9.21
C MET A 1 59.22 -3.74 -9.03
N LEU A 2 58.25 -3.47 -9.92
CA LEU A 2 57.10 -4.34 -10.24
C LEU A 2 56.32 -3.70 -11.43
N SER A 3 57.00 -3.52 -12.55
CA SER A 3 56.41 -2.96 -13.79
C SER A 3 56.92 -3.70 -15.03
N LEU A 4 57.33 -4.96 -14.86
CA LEU A 4 58.14 -5.69 -15.84
C LEU A 4 57.80 -7.19 -15.84
N LEU A 5 56.50 -7.53 -15.92
CA LEU A 5 56.07 -8.93 -15.99
C LEU A 5 54.73 -9.11 -16.71
N LEU A 6 54.55 -8.46 -17.87
CA LEU A 6 53.42 -8.73 -18.79
C LEU A 6 53.77 -8.29 -20.21
N ALA A 7 54.80 -8.92 -20.78
CA ALA A 7 55.12 -8.78 -22.19
C ALA A 7 55.68 -10.11 -22.71
N GLN A 8 54.78 -11.04 -23.04
CA GLN A 8 54.99 -12.11 -24.03
C GLN A 8 53.69 -12.90 -24.23
N ALA A 9 52.92 -12.54 -25.26
CA ALA A 9 51.97 -13.43 -25.93
C ALA A 9 51.91 -13.02 -27.41
N PRO A 10 52.07 -13.96 -28.37
CA PRO A 10 52.17 -13.63 -29.79
C PRO A 10 50.81 -13.35 -30.43
N ALA A 11 50.83 -12.47 -31.43
CA ALA A 11 49.66 -11.99 -32.19
C ALA A 11 48.97 -13.12 -32.97
N ALA A 12 47.65 -13.24 -32.80
CA ALA A 12 46.81 -14.13 -33.58
C ALA A 12 46.59 -13.58 -35.01
N GLN A 13 46.82 -14.44 -36.01
CA GLN A 13 46.55 -14.14 -37.42
C GLN A 13 45.04 -14.11 -37.71
N PRO A 14 44.55 -13.26 -38.63
CA PRO A 14 43.17 -13.26 -39.05
C PRO A 14 42.84 -14.49 -39.91
N PRO A 15 41.61 -15.03 -39.82
CA PRO A 15 41.25 -16.28 -40.50
C PRO A 15 41.16 -16.10 -42.03
N THR A 16 41.75 -17.07 -42.73
CA THR A 16 41.67 -17.30 -44.17
C THR A 16 40.22 -17.61 -44.60
N THR A 17 39.67 -16.82 -45.52
CA THR A 17 38.39 -17.07 -46.18
C THR A 17 38.48 -18.28 -47.11
N GLN A 18 37.88 -19.41 -46.70
CA GLN A 18 37.52 -20.50 -47.62
C GLN A 18 36.23 -20.13 -48.38
N PRO A 19 36.12 -20.42 -49.69
CA PRO A 19 34.90 -20.21 -50.44
C PRO A 19 33.85 -21.25 -50.05
N ALA A 20 32.67 -20.78 -49.63
CA ALA A 20 31.53 -21.61 -49.25
C ALA A 20 30.99 -22.40 -50.45
N ALA A 21 30.74 -23.70 -50.25
CA ALA A 21 30.02 -24.54 -51.19
C ALA A 21 28.55 -24.05 -51.37
N PRO A 22 27.96 -24.17 -52.56
CA PRO A 22 26.59 -23.71 -52.81
C PRO A 22 25.58 -24.55 -52.01
N GLN A 23 24.79 -23.87 -51.16
CA GLN A 23 23.62 -24.47 -50.49
C GLN A 23 22.51 -24.76 -51.53
N PRO A 24 21.80 -25.90 -51.42
CA PRO A 24 20.63 -26.17 -52.26
C PRO A 24 19.48 -25.17 -51.94
N PRO A 25 18.61 -24.86 -52.91
CA PRO A 25 17.61 -23.81 -52.78
C PRO A 25 16.64 -24.08 -51.63
N ALA A 26 16.43 -23.07 -50.79
CA ALA A 26 15.47 -23.10 -49.70
C ALA A 26 14.05 -23.38 -50.24
N ALA A 27 13.44 -24.46 -49.76
CA ALA A 27 12.04 -24.74 -49.94
C ALA A 27 11.17 -23.61 -49.31
N PRO A 28 9.98 -23.31 -49.87
CA PRO A 28 9.17 -22.20 -49.41
C PRO A 28 8.46 -22.55 -48.09
N ALA A 29 9.12 -22.30 -46.96
CA ALA A 29 8.60 -22.59 -45.62
C ALA A 29 8.42 -21.33 -44.74
N GLN A 30 8.35 -20.13 -45.32
CA GLN A 30 8.23 -18.88 -44.56
C GLN A 30 6.99 -18.02 -44.87
N ALA A 31 5.98 -18.57 -45.55
CA ALA A 31 4.70 -17.87 -45.75
C ALA A 31 3.61 -18.18 -44.69
N ALA A 32 3.85 -19.12 -43.77
CA ALA A 32 2.83 -19.59 -42.83
C ALA A 32 2.90 -18.98 -41.41
N ALA A 33 3.96 -18.22 -41.08
CA ALA A 33 4.22 -17.75 -39.72
C ALA A 33 3.69 -16.34 -39.39
N ASN A 34 3.00 -15.68 -40.33
CA ASN A 34 2.43 -14.33 -40.16
C ASN A 34 0.89 -14.34 -40.17
N ARG A 35 0.27 -15.28 -39.47
CA ARG A 35 -1.15 -15.12 -39.06
C ARG A 35 -1.18 -14.53 -37.65
N PRO A 36 -1.95 -13.46 -37.39
CA PRO A 36 -2.15 -13.00 -36.02
C PRO A 36 -2.69 -14.15 -35.15
N PRO A 37 -2.45 -14.16 -33.83
CA PRO A 37 -3.08 -15.13 -32.95
C PRO A 37 -4.59 -14.95 -33.12
N VAL A 38 -5.24 -15.99 -33.66
CA VAL A 38 -6.69 -16.16 -33.71
C VAL A 38 -7.23 -15.69 -32.36
N SER A 39 -7.95 -14.56 -32.36
CA SER A 39 -8.43 -13.94 -31.12
C SER A 39 -9.20 -14.99 -30.31
N ALA A 40 -9.10 -15.00 -28.99
CA ALA A 40 -9.76 -16.03 -28.16
C ALA A 40 -11.27 -16.21 -28.49
N GLU A 41 -11.89 -15.17 -29.05
CA GLU A 41 -13.21 -15.18 -29.67
C GLU A 41 -13.32 -16.14 -30.86
N GLU A 42 -12.43 -16.05 -31.84
CA GLU A 42 -12.44 -16.87 -33.06
C GLU A 42 -12.10 -18.34 -32.74
N ALA A 43 -11.20 -18.60 -31.80
CA ALA A 43 -10.94 -19.95 -31.30
C ALA A 43 -12.13 -20.53 -30.50
N ALA A 44 -12.83 -19.70 -29.71
CA ALA A 44 -14.05 -20.12 -29.01
C ALA A 44 -15.17 -20.41 -30.02
N VAL A 45 -15.35 -19.57 -31.03
CA VAL A 45 -16.34 -19.75 -32.10
C VAL A 45 -16.03 -21.00 -32.92
N ASP A 46 -14.77 -21.28 -33.21
CA ASP A 46 -14.38 -22.45 -33.99
C ASP A 46 -14.46 -23.75 -33.18
N ALA A 47 -14.09 -23.74 -31.89
CA ALA A 47 -14.31 -24.88 -31.00
C ALA A 47 -15.80 -25.19 -30.82
N VAL A 48 -16.63 -24.15 -30.74
CA VAL A 48 -18.10 -24.26 -30.74
C VAL A 48 -18.56 -24.89 -32.05
N LYS A 49 -18.14 -24.38 -33.22
CA LYS A 49 -18.53 -24.94 -34.53
C LYS A 49 -18.08 -26.39 -34.72
N GLU A 50 -16.84 -26.73 -34.39
CA GLU A 50 -16.28 -28.07 -34.57
C GLU A 50 -17.00 -29.11 -33.70
N ASN A 51 -17.39 -28.73 -32.48
CA ASN A 51 -18.11 -29.62 -31.57
C ASN A 51 -19.63 -29.66 -31.90
N LEU A 52 -20.26 -28.50 -32.20
CA LEU A 52 -21.71 -28.39 -32.46
C LEU A 52 -22.14 -28.85 -33.86
N LEU A 53 -21.27 -28.73 -34.88
CA LEU A 53 -21.60 -28.94 -36.29
C LEU A 53 -20.81 -30.10 -36.94
N ALA A 54 -20.45 -31.13 -36.18
CA ALA A 54 -19.85 -32.35 -36.73
C ALA A 54 -20.95 -33.35 -37.18
N PRO A 55 -20.84 -33.98 -38.37
CA PRO A 55 -21.87 -34.89 -38.90
C PRO A 55 -22.09 -36.11 -37.99
N PRO A 56 -23.34 -36.56 -37.78
CA PRO A 56 -23.63 -37.77 -37.01
C PRO A 56 -23.01 -39.02 -37.64
N PRO A 57 -22.50 -39.97 -36.84
CA PRO A 57 -22.05 -41.26 -37.36
C PRO A 57 -23.24 -42.03 -37.94
N GLY A 58 -23.16 -42.44 -39.21
CA GLY A 58 -24.22 -43.16 -39.93
C GLY A 58 -24.95 -42.31 -40.99
N VAL A 59 -24.84 -40.97 -40.93
CA VAL A 59 -25.49 -40.05 -41.87
C VAL A 59 -24.55 -39.74 -43.04
N SER A 60 -25.08 -39.76 -44.28
CA SER A 60 -24.31 -39.42 -45.49
C SER A 60 -23.85 -37.96 -45.47
N LYS A 61 -22.68 -37.68 -46.07
CA LYS A 61 -22.16 -36.30 -46.16
C LYS A 61 -23.08 -35.39 -46.96
N GLU A 62 -23.81 -35.94 -47.94
CA GLU A 62 -24.81 -35.21 -48.71
C GLU A 62 -26.02 -34.83 -47.84
N ALA A 63 -26.62 -35.78 -47.12
CA ALA A 63 -27.76 -35.51 -46.22
C ALA A 63 -27.39 -34.50 -45.13
N TYR A 64 -26.21 -34.61 -44.54
CA TYR A 64 -25.73 -33.64 -43.56
C TYR A 64 -25.59 -32.23 -44.15
N ASN A 65 -25.04 -32.11 -45.35
CA ASN A 65 -24.87 -30.81 -46.02
C ASN A 65 -26.23 -30.22 -46.46
N GLU A 66 -27.19 -31.06 -46.86
CA GLU A 66 -28.56 -30.62 -47.18
C GLU A 66 -29.33 -30.16 -45.93
N PHE A 67 -29.14 -30.83 -44.79
CA PHE A 67 -29.66 -30.39 -43.48
C PHE A 67 -29.08 -29.03 -43.08
N MET A 68 -27.76 -28.87 -43.16
CA MET A 68 -27.04 -27.65 -42.81
C MET A 68 -27.35 -26.47 -43.74
N THR A 69 -27.62 -26.73 -45.02
CA THR A 69 -28.00 -25.69 -46.02
C THR A 69 -29.51 -25.40 -46.07
N LEU A 70 -30.26 -25.84 -45.06
CA LEU A 70 -31.70 -25.62 -44.90
C LEU A 70 -32.55 -26.22 -46.05
N LYS A 71 -32.02 -27.21 -46.78
CA LYS A 71 -32.72 -27.93 -47.87
C LYS A 71 -33.49 -29.15 -47.35
N TRP A 72 -34.33 -28.88 -46.36
CA TRP A 72 -35.03 -29.85 -45.53
C TRP A 72 -35.98 -30.79 -46.27
N THR A 73 -36.41 -30.40 -47.47
CA THR A 73 -37.37 -31.13 -48.32
C THR A 73 -36.77 -32.32 -49.07
N ARG A 74 -35.45 -32.49 -49.05
CA ARG A 74 -34.72 -33.56 -49.77
C ARG A 74 -34.24 -34.71 -48.89
N LEU A 75 -34.43 -34.57 -47.59
CA LEU A 75 -34.03 -35.55 -46.59
C LEU A 75 -35.15 -36.58 -46.40
N ASP A 76 -34.78 -37.86 -46.37
CA ASP A 76 -35.72 -38.93 -46.05
C ASP A 76 -36.09 -38.93 -44.56
N ALA A 77 -37.27 -39.47 -44.22
CA ALA A 77 -37.77 -39.50 -42.84
C ALA A 77 -36.80 -40.21 -41.86
N GLY A 78 -36.08 -41.23 -42.32
CA GLY A 78 -35.07 -41.94 -41.54
C GLY A 78 -33.84 -41.07 -41.23
N GLU A 79 -33.30 -40.38 -42.24
CA GLU A 79 -32.15 -39.47 -42.10
C GLU A 79 -32.49 -38.30 -41.17
N TRP A 80 -33.71 -37.76 -41.30
CA TRP A 80 -34.26 -36.77 -40.36
C TRP A 80 -34.24 -37.26 -38.91
N THR A 81 -34.75 -38.47 -38.67
CA THR A 81 -34.81 -39.01 -37.31
C THR A 81 -33.43 -39.26 -36.72
N GLU A 82 -32.47 -39.76 -37.50
CA GLU A 82 -31.11 -40.02 -37.03
C GLU A 82 -30.35 -38.74 -36.69
N ILE A 83 -30.43 -37.72 -37.56
CA ILE A 83 -29.79 -36.41 -37.33
C ILE A 83 -30.38 -35.75 -36.08
N VAL A 84 -31.72 -35.67 -36.00
CA VAL A 84 -32.39 -35.00 -34.89
C VAL A 84 -32.18 -35.73 -33.57
N THR A 85 -32.28 -37.07 -33.54
CA THR A 85 -32.06 -37.83 -32.29
C THR A 85 -30.62 -37.77 -31.83
N TYR A 86 -29.65 -37.82 -32.74
CA TYR A 86 -28.23 -37.68 -32.39
C TYR A 86 -27.95 -36.33 -31.72
N TYR A 87 -28.34 -35.21 -32.35
CA TYR A 87 -28.12 -33.90 -31.76
C TYR A 87 -28.97 -33.64 -30.51
N ALA A 88 -30.22 -34.14 -30.47
CA ALA A 88 -31.08 -34.00 -29.31
C ALA A 88 -30.52 -34.73 -28.08
N VAL A 89 -29.95 -35.93 -28.24
CA VAL A 89 -29.35 -36.69 -27.12
C VAL A 89 -27.99 -36.10 -26.71
N GLN A 90 -27.15 -35.75 -27.70
CA GLN A 90 -25.80 -35.21 -27.44
C GLN A 90 -25.83 -33.80 -26.81
N TRP A 91 -26.68 -32.91 -27.32
CA TRP A 91 -26.75 -31.53 -26.85
C TRP A 91 -27.84 -31.31 -25.81
N GLY A 92 -28.95 -32.06 -25.85
CA GLY A 92 -30.05 -31.90 -24.89
C GLY A 92 -29.59 -32.13 -23.45
N ALA A 93 -28.73 -33.14 -23.21
CA ALA A 93 -28.17 -33.38 -21.88
C ALA A 93 -27.22 -32.26 -21.42
N ARG A 94 -26.35 -31.75 -22.32
CA ARG A 94 -25.40 -30.66 -22.02
C ARG A 94 -26.13 -29.33 -21.77
N ILE A 95 -27.10 -29.00 -22.61
CA ILE A 95 -27.94 -27.80 -22.46
C ILE A 95 -28.78 -27.91 -21.19
N GLY A 96 -29.40 -29.06 -20.93
CA GLY A 96 -30.17 -29.30 -19.71
C GLY A 96 -29.33 -29.12 -18.45
N LEU A 97 -28.13 -29.72 -18.42
CA LEU A 97 -27.20 -29.56 -17.30
C LEU A 97 -26.74 -28.10 -17.13
N ALA A 98 -26.38 -27.43 -18.23
CA ALA A 98 -25.98 -26.02 -18.19
C ALA A 98 -27.11 -25.11 -17.67
N LEU A 99 -28.36 -25.35 -18.08
CA LEU A 99 -29.52 -24.62 -17.58
C LEU A 99 -29.78 -24.88 -16.10
N ILE A 100 -29.64 -26.13 -15.63
CA ILE A 100 -29.75 -26.47 -14.20
C ILE A 100 -28.67 -25.74 -13.40
N VAL A 101 -27.41 -25.82 -13.83
CA VAL A 101 -26.29 -25.15 -13.16
C VAL A 101 -26.47 -23.64 -13.15
N PHE A 102 -26.87 -23.05 -14.27
CA PHE A 102 -27.14 -21.61 -14.35
C PHE A 102 -28.30 -21.19 -13.44
N TYR A 103 -29.37 -21.98 -13.37
CA TYR A 103 -30.49 -21.73 -12.48
C TYR A 103 -30.08 -21.80 -11.00
N ILE A 104 -29.30 -22.81 -10.62
CA ILE A 104 -28.73 -22.93 -9.27
C ILE A 104 -27.84 -21.72 -8.97
N ALA A 105 -26.98 -21.32 -9.90
CA ALA A 105 -26.12 -20.17 -9.69
C ALA A 105 -26.90 -18.85 -9.63
N TRP A 106 -27.98 -18.70 -10.40
CA TRP A 106 -28.85 -17.52 -10.36
C TRP A 106 -29.55 -17.37 -9.01
N THR A 107 -30.08 -18.48 -8.47
CA THR A 107 -30.68 -18.51 -7.13
C THR A 107 -29.64 -18.22 -6.06
N LEU A 108 -28.45 -18.83 -6.14
CA LEU A 108 -27.33 -18.57 -5.23
C LEU A 108 -26.85 -17.12 -5.29
N ALA A 109 -26.77 -16.52 -6.48
CA ALA A 109 -26.39 -15.12 -6.67
C ALA A 109 -27.42 -14.18 -6.02
N GLY A 110 -28.70 -14.50 -6.13
CA GLY A 110 -29.77 -13.79 -5.43
C GLY A 110 -29.63 -13.89 -3.91
N TRP A 111 -29.36 -15.09 -3.40
CA TRP A 111 -29.15 -15.33 -1.96
C TRP A 111 -27.92 -14.59 -1.42
N ALA A 112 -26.79 -14.66 -2.12
CA ALA A 112 -25.56 -13.96 -1.76
C ALA A 112 -25.77 -12.45 -1.74
N SER A 113 -26.44 -11.89 -2.77
CA SER A 113 -26.77 -10.47 -2.85
C SER A 113 -27.66 -10.01 -1.69
N MET A 114 -28.70 -10.78 -1.35
CA MET A 114 -29.56 -10.51 -0.20
C MET A 114 -28.82 -10.61 1.13
N ALA A 115 -27.89 -11.55 1.26
CA ALA A 115 -27.08 -11.70 2.47
C ALA A 115 -26.18 -10.48 2.70
N VAL A 116 -25.54 -9.97 1.64
CA VAL A 116 -24.73 -8.75 1.68
C VAL A 116 -25.60 -7.55 2.05
N ASP A 117 -26.74 -7.35 1.38
CA ASP A 117 -27.65 -6.23 1.62
C ASP A 117 -28.15 -6.21 3.08
N ARG A 118 -28.58 -7.36 3.61
CA ARG A 118 -29.02 -7.48 5.01
C ARG A 118 -27.90 -7.23 6.02
N THR A 119 -26.69 -7.71 5.75
CA THR A 119 -25.56 -7.60 6.68
C THR A 119 -25.06 -6.17 6.75
N LEU A 120 -24.83 -5.53 5.60
CA LEU A 120 -24.39 -4.14 5.54
C LEU A 120 -25.48 -3.17 6.02
N GLY A 121 -26.75 -3.44 5.73
CA GLY A 121 -27.87 -2.68 6.27
C GLY A 121 -27.97 -2.73 7.79
N ARG A 122 -27.69 -3.90 8.40
CA ARG A 122 -27.60 -4.03 9.87
C ARG A 122 -26.46 -3.24 10.49
N LEU A 123 -25.34 -3.13 9.77
CA LEU A 123 -24.16 -2.38 10.18
C LEU A 123 -24.29 -0.86 9.93
N LYS A 124 -25.46 -0.38 9.48
CA LYS A 124 -25.75 1.04 9.19
C LYS A 124 -24.79 1.67 8.17
N PHE A 125 -24.32 0.89 7.20
CA PHE A 125 -23.59 1.45 6.06
C PHE A 125 -24.50 2.30 5.19
N ASP A 126 -23.89 3.18 4.39
CA ASP A 126 -24.61 3.98 3.39
C ASP A 126 -25.42 3.07 2.44
N ALA A 127 -26.65 3.50 2.13
CA ALA A 127 -27.60 2.70 1.35
C ALA A 127 -27.13 2.53 -0.11
N THR A 128 -26.40 3.51 -0.65
CA THR A 128 -25.84 3.48 -2.01
C THR A 128 -24.70 2.48 -2.07
N LEU A 129 -23.77 2.53 -1.11
CA LEU A 129 -22.65 1.59 -1.03
C LEU A 129 -23.14 0.15 -0.84
N THR A 130 -24.13 -0.06 0.02
CA THR A 130 -24.74 -1.37 0.28
C THR A 130 -25.33 -1.98 -1.00
N LYS A 131 -26.10 -1.19 -1.76
CA LYS A 131 -26.68 -1.63 -3.05
C LYS A 131 -25.60 -1.91 -4.10
N PHE A 132 -24.56 -1.08 -4.16
CA PHE A 132 -23.44 -1.27 -5.07
C PHE A 132 -22.72 -2.60 -4.81
N LEU A 133 -22.33 -2.87 -3.56
CA LEU A 133 -21.63 -4.09 -3.18
C LEU A 133 -22.50 -5.35 -3.40
N SER A 134 -23.78 -5.27 -3.05
CA SER A 134 -24.73 -6.37 -3.26
C SER A 134 -24.91 -6.71 -4.74
N ARG A 135 -24.91 -5.71 -5.63
CA ARG A 135 -24.95 -5.91 -7.09
C ARG A 135 -23.64 -6.47 -7.62
N LEU A 136 -22.50 -5.98 -7.13
CA LEU A 136 -21.17 -6.45 -7.52
C LEU A 136 -21.00 -7.95 -7.22
N VAL A 137 -21.38 -8.40 -6.02
CA VAL A 137 -21.35 -9.82 -5.65
C VAL A 137 -22.25 -10.66 -6.57
N ARG A 138 -23.47 -10.17 -6.87
CA ARG A 138 -24.38 -10.86 -7.79
C ARG A 138 -23.76 -11.06 -9.17
N TRP A 139 -23.16 -10.00 -9.74
CA TRP A 139 -22.52 -10.06 -11.04
C TRP A 139 -21.29 -10.98 -11.05
N LEU A 140 -20.48 -11.00 -9.99
CA LEU A 140 -19.35 -11.93 -9.87
C LEU A 140 -19.80 -13.39 -9.89
N VAL A 141 -20.84 -13.75 -9.12
CA VAL A 141 -21.37 -15.12 -9.12
C VAL A 141 -21.93 -15.51 -10.49
N LEU A 142 -22.69 -14.61 -11.14
CA LEU A 142 -23.23 -14.86 -12.47
C LEU A 142 -22.14 -14.99 -13.54
N LEU A 143 -21.06 -14.22 -13.43
CA LEU A 143 -19.91 -14.29 -14.32
C LEU A 143 -19.18 -15.64 -14.21
N LEU A 144 -18.94 -16.12 -12.98
CA LEU A 144 -18.36 -17.45 -12.75
C LEU A 144 -19.29 -18.58 -13.26
N ALA A 145 -20.59 -18.44 -13.04
CA ALA A 145 -21.58 -19.39 -13.56
C ALA A 145 -21.61 -19.43 -15.09
N GLY A 146 -21.49 -18.28 -15.75
CA GLY A 146 -21.38 -18.18 -17.20
C GLY A 146 -20.17 -18.94 -17.74
N LEU A 147 -19.01 -18.83 -17.08
CA LEU A 147 -17.82 -19.61 -17.45
C LEU A 147 -18.05 -21.12 -17.30
N MET A 148 -18.66 -21.55 -16.19
CA MET A 148 -18.99 -22.97 -15.99
C MET A 148 -19.93 -23.48 -17.09
N CYS A 149 -20.92 -22.68 -17.49
CA CYS A 149 -21.81 -23.02 -18.59
C CYS A 149 -21.04 -23.17 -19.90
N LEU A 150 -20.13 -22.25 -20.21
CA LEU A 150 -19.32 -22.28 -21.43
C LEU A 150 -18.44 -23.54 -21.52
N SER A 151 -17.94 -24.01 -20.37
CA SER A 151 -17.16 -25.25 -20.30
C SER A 151 -17.96 -26.48 -20.73
N TYR A 152 -19.27 -26.54 -20.47
CA TYR A 152 -20.12 -27.65 -20.92
C TYR A 152 -20.32 -27.70 -22.44
N PHE A 153 -20.15 -26.57 -23.13
CA PHE A 153 -20.19 -26.50 -24.60
C PHE A 153 -18.83 -26.82 -25.25
N GLY A 154 -17.82 -27.19 -24.46
CA GLY A 154 -16.48 -27.51 -24.96
C GLY A 154 -15.62 -26.28 -25.25
N VAL A 155 -16.04 -25.09 -24.81
CA VAL A 155 -15.22 -23.88 -24.94
C VAL A 155 -14.09 -23.93 -23.93
N GLN A 156 -12.88 -23.64 -24.37
CA GLN A 156 -11.71 -23.57 -23.50
C GLN A 156 -11.80 -22.34 -22.59
N THR A 157 -12.25 -22.55 -21.35
CA THR A 157 -12.44 -21.48 -20.36
C THR A 157 -11.13 -20.92 -19.82
N THR A 158 -10.00 -21.59 -20.04
CA THR A 158 -8.67 -21.18 -19.56
C THR A 158 -8.30 -19.77 -20.03
N SER A 159 -8.57 -19.41 -21.29
CA SER A 159 -8.26 -18.09 -21.83
C SER A 159 -9.11 -16.98 -21.19
N PHE A 160 -10.39 -17.26 -20.94
CA PHE A 160 -11.27 -16.34 -20.21
C PHE A 160 -10.87 -16.21 -18.74
N ALA A 161 -10.53 -17.33 -18.09
CA ALA A 161 -10.06 -17.35 -16.71
C ALA A 161 -8.75 -16.54 -16.57
N ALA A 162 -7.83 -16.65 -17.53
CA ALA A 162 -6.61 -15.84 -17.57
C ALA A 162 -6.92 -14.34 -17.70
N LEU A 163 -7.85 -13.96 -18.59
CA LEU A 163 -8.27 -12.57 -18.78
C LEU A 163 -8.92 -12.00 -17.50
N ILE A 164 -9.82 -12.75 -16.88
CA ILE A 164 -10.49 -12.35 -15.63
C ILE A 164 -9.48 -12.27 -14.48
N GLY A 165 -8.55 -13.22 -14.40
CA GLY A 165 -7.45 -13.18 -13.44
C GLY A 165 -6.59 -11.93 -13.60
N ALA A 166 -6.22 -11.58 -14.83
CA ALA A 166 -5.47 -10.37 -15.14
C ALA A 166 -6.26 -9.09 -14.77
N ALA A 167 -7.56 -9.03 -15.12
CA ALA A 167 -8.43 -7.92 -14.74
C ALA A 167 -8.57 -7.80 -13.21
N GLY A 168 -8.74 -8.93 -12.52
CA GLY A 168 -8.81 -9.00 -11.06
C GLY A 168 -7.51 -8.53 -10.40
N LEU A 169 -6.35 -8.92 -10.94
CA LEU A 169 -5.05 -8.43 -10.47
C LEU A 169 -4.93 -6.92 -10.68
N ALA A 170 -5.30 -6.41 -11.86
CA ALA A 170 -5.26 -4.96 -12.14
C ALA A 170 -6.16 -4.17 -11.18
N VAL A 171 -7.38 -4.65 -10.90
CA VAL A 171 -8.27 -4.06 -9.90
C VAL A 171 -7.66 -4.15 -8.50
N GLY A 172 -7.09 -5.29 -8.12
CA GLY A 172 -6.44 -5.49 -6.82
C GLY A 172 -5.27 -4.54 -6.60
N LEU A 173 -4.42 -4.36 -7.61
CA LEU A 173 -3.32 -3.39 -7.60
C LEU A 173 -3.84 -1.95 -7.50
N ALA A 174 -4.93 -1.63 -8.18
CA ALA A 174 -5.56 -0.31 -8.06
C ALA A 174 -6.08 -0.04 -6.62
N PHE A 175 -6.54 -1.06 -5.91
CA PHE A 175 -7.01 -0.96 -4.52
C PHE A 175 -5.93 -1.23 -3.46
N GLN A 176 -4.68 -1.49 -3.85
CA GLN A 176 -3.60 -1.86 -2.94
C GLN A 176 -3.40 -0.82 -1.83
N GLY A 177 -3.43 0.48 -2.16
CA GLY A 177 -3.28 1.57 -1.19
C GLY A 177 -4.41 1.61 -0.15
N THR A 178 -5.67 1.47 -0.60
CA THR A 178 -6.84 1.45 0.30
C THR A 178 -6.81 0.25 1.23
N LEU A 179 -6.43 -0.93 0.72
CA LEU A 179 -6.34 -2.14 1.53
C LEU A 179 -5.20 -2.08 2.55
N SER A 180 -4.07 -1.45 2.18
CA SER A 180 -2.98 -1.17 3.11
C SER A 180 -3.44 -0.29 4.28
N ASN A 181 -4.16 0.79 4.00
CA ASN A 181 -4.73 1.67 5.03
C ASN A 181 -5.74 0.94 5.93
N PHE A 182 -6.58 0.07 5.37
CA PHE A 182 -7.48 -0.79 6.14
C PHE A 182 -6.73 -1.68 7.13
N ALA A 183 -5.71 -2.40 6.64
CA ALA A 183 -4.91 -3.29 7.46
C ALA A 183 -4.16 -2.52 8.56
N ALA A 184 -3.59 -1.36 8.23
CA ALA A 184 -2.95 -0.48 9.20
C ALA A 184 -3.94 0.00 10.27
N GLY A 185 -5.15 0.39 9.89
CA GLY A 185 -6.21 0.76 10.85
C GLY A 185 -6.55 -0.36 11.82
N ALA A 186 -6.70 -1.59 11.31
CA ALA A 186 -6.93 -2.76 12.16
C ALA A 186 -5.76 -3.01 13.13
N MET A 187 -4.51 -2.85 12.67
CA MET A 187 -3.33 -3.00 13.52
C MET A 187 -3.23 -1.92 14.60
N LEU A 188 -3.55 -0.66 14.28
CA LEU A 188 -3.59 0.43 15.25
C LEU A 188 -4.65 0.15 16.34
N LEU A 189 -5.81 -0.36 15.97
CA LEU A 189 -6.88 -0.72 16.93
C LEU A 189 -6.53 -1.95 17.78
N LEU A 190 -5.76 -2.89 17.23
CA LEU A 190 -5.34 -4.12 17.90
C LEU A 190 -4.20 -3.86 18.90
N PHE A 191 -3.12 -3.23 18.46
CA PHE A 191 -1.94 -3.00 19.30
C PHE A 191 -2.03 -1.73 20.14
N ARG A 192 -2.88 -0.77 19.74
CA ARG A 192 -3.14 0.50 20.46
C ARG A 192 -1.87 1.21 20.93
N PRO A 193 -0.94 1.58 20.02
CA PRO A 193 0.25 2.37 20.38
C PRO A 193 -0.12 3.75 20.96
N PHE A 194 -1.32 4.24 20.63
CA PHE A 194 -1.95 5.42 21.21
C PHE A 194 -3.48 5.24 21.23
N LYS A 195 -4.18 6.12 21.95
CA LYS A 195 -5.63 6.13 22.07
C LYS A 195 -6.19 7.51 21.69
N VAL A 196 -7.50 7.56 21.47
CA VAL A 196 -8.22 8.84 21.36
C VAL A 196 -8.00 9.65 22.65
N GLY A 197 -7.62 10.91 22.48
CA GLY A 197 -7.22 11.83 23.55
C GLY A 197 -5.72 11.86 23.85
N ASP A 198 -4.92 10.95 23.30
CA ASP A 198 -3.46 11.04 23.43
C ASP A 198 -2.90 12.15 22.54
N ALA A 199 -1.94 12.91 23.05
CA ALA A 199 -1.11 13.76 22.22
C ALA A 199 0.02 12.91 21.63
N VAL A 200 0.22 12.98 20.32
CA VAL A 200 1.27 12.23 19.63
C VAL A 200 1.95 13.09 18.58
N ASN A 201 3.18 12.72 18.25
CA ASN A 201 3.92 13.20 17.09
C ASN A 201 4.13 12.01 16.14
N VAL A 202 3.51 12.08 14.97
CA VAL A 202 3.50 10.99 13.98
C VAL A 202 3.41 11.57 12.58
N ALA A 203 4.11 10.95 11.62
CA ALA A 203 4.15 11.41 10.22
C ALA A 203 4.52 12.91 10.07
N GLY A 204 5.35 13.43 10.99
CA GLY A 204 5.75 14.84 11.04
C GLY A 204 4.68 15.81 11.52
N GLN A 205 3.54 15.32 12.01
CA GLN A 205 2.44 16.10 12.55
C GLN A 205 2.32 15.87 14.06
N THR A 206 2.10 16.94 14.81
CA THR A 206 1.91 16.88 16.26
C THR A 206 0.51 17.36 16.61
N GLY A 207 -0.24 16.55 17.35
CA GLY A 207 -1.61 16.87 17.75
C GLY A 207 -2.20 15.84 18.71
N VAL A 208 -3.44 16.08 19.13
CA VAL A 208 -4.23 15.18 19.97
C VAL A 208 -5.13 14.33 19.08
N ILE A 209 -5.12 13.01 19.27
CA ILE A 209 -5.95 12.08 18.50
C ILE A 209 -7.44 12.33 18.83
N ASP A 210 -8.23 12.62 17.80
CA ASP A 210 -9.68 12.81 17.89
C ASP A 210 -10.44 11.51 17.57
N GLU A 211 -10.10 10.88 16.45
CA GLU A 211 -10.74 9.63 16.04
C GLU A 211 -9.78 8.71 15.25
N ILE A 212 -9.95 7.40 15.45
CA ILE A 212 -9.27 6.36 14.67
C ILE A 212 -10.33 5.67 13.82
N SER A 213 -10.42 6.07 12.55
CA SER A 213 -11.32 5.49 11.56
C SER A 213 -10.66 4.29 10.86
N ILE A 214 -11.43 3.57 10.04
CA ILE A 214 -10.96 2.35 9.37
C ILE A 214 -9.77 2.61 8.43
N PHE A 215 -9.77 3.73 7.70
CA PHE A 215 -8.74 4.05 6.70
C PHE A 215 -7.84 5.23 7.11
N THR A 216 -8.32 6.09 8.00
CA THR A 216 -7.68 7.34 8.39
C THR A 216 -7.75 7.53 9.89
N THR A 217 -6.83 8.32 10.43
CA THR A 217 -6.88 8.82 11.80
C THR A 217 -6.94 10.34 11.75
N ALA A 218 -7.85 10.93 12.51
CA ALA A 218 -7.94 12.38 12.65
C ALA A 218 -7.30 12.81 13.98
N MET A 219 -6.55 13.90 13.93
CA MET A 219 -6.00 14.57 15.10
C MET A 219 -6.19 16.06 14.99
N ASP A 220 -6.34 16.72 16.14
CA ASP A 220 -6.42 18.16 16.23
C ASP A 220 -5.11 18.72 16.78
N THR A 221 -4.56 19.71 16.08
CA THR A 221 -3.34 20.41 16.50
C THR A 221 -3.61 21.36 17.67
N PHE A 222 -2.55 21.82 18.34
CA PHE A 222 -2.67 22.78 19.44
C PHE A 222 -3.18 24.17 18.99
N ASP A 223 -3.10 24.50 17.70
CA ASP A 223 -3.72 25.68 17.09
C ASP A 223 -5.12 25.40 16.49
N HIS A 224 -5.75 24.29 16.90
CA HIS A 224 -7.14 23.93 16.60
C HIS A 224 -7.43 23.65 15.11
N LYS A 225 -6.46 23.07 14.39
CA LYS A 225 -6.66 22.56 13.02
C LYS A 225 -6.83 21.05 13.05
N ARG A 226 -7.75 20.53 12.23
CA ARG A 226 -7.94 19.10 12.05
C ARG A 226 -7.04 18.57 10.94
N ILE A 227 -6.20 17.61 11.27
CA ILE A 227 -5.34 16.88 10.33
C ILE A 227 -5.89 15.45 10.20
N ILE A 228 -6.09 15.01 8.96
CA ILE A 228 -6.56 13.66 8.64
C ILE A 228 -5.44 12.94 7.91
N ILE A 229 -4.93 11.86 8.51
CA ILE A 229 -3.77 11.13 8.01
C ILE A 229 -4.21 9.70 7.65
N PRO A 230 -3.82 9.16 6.48
CA PRO A 230 -4.03 7.75 6.16
C PRO A 230 -3.36 6.83 7.19
N ASN A 231 -4.06 5.79 7.62
CA ASN A 231 -3.56 4.88 8.66
C ASN A 231 -2.25 4.19 8.25
N GLY A 232 -2.05 3.93 6.97
CA GLY A 232 -0.82 3.34 6.44
C GLY A 232 0.41 4.24 6.64
N GLU A 233 0.25 5.56 6.55
CA GLU A 233 1.33 6.51 6.82
C GLU A 233 1.69 6.56 8.31
N ILE A 234 0.68 6.48 9.18
CA ILE A 234 0.89 6.42 10.64
C ILE A 234 1.61 5.14 11.04
N PHE A 235 1.10 3.99 10.58
CA PHE A 235 1.65 2.69 10.97
C PHE A 235 3.05 2.45 10.38
N GLY A 236 3.36 3.05 9.23
CA GLY A 236 4.68 3.00 8.62
C GLY A 236 5.70 4.00 9.20
N ALA A 237 5.27 4.92 10.06
CA ALA A 237 6.12 5.96 10.65
C ALA A 237 6.55 5.64 12.09
N VAL A 238 7.54 6.38 12.59
CA VAL A 238 7.84 6.41 14.03
C VAL A 238 6.70 7.14 14.75
N ILE A 239 6.19 6.50 15.80
CA ILE A 239 5.10 7.03 16.63
C ILE A 239 5.69 7.49 17.97
N GLU A 240 5.70 8.79 18.22
CA GLU A 240 6.09 9.36 19.52
C GLU A 240 4.82 9.71 20.31
N ASN A 241 4.50 8.95 21.35
CA ASN A 241 3.36 9.23 22.22
C ASN A 241 3.78 10.16 23.36
N ILE A 242 3.33 11.41 23.28
CA ILE A 242 3.66 12.51 24.20
C ILE A 242 2.99 12.30 25.56
N THR A 243 1.80 11.68 25.60
CA THR A 243 0.97 11.53 26.81
C THR A 243 0.99 10.14 27.44
N TYR A 244 1.74 9.20 26.88
CA TYR A 244 1.82 7.83 27.38
C TYR A 244 2.26 7.75 28.85
N HIS A 245 3.24 8.55 29.24
CA HIS A 245 3.72 8.66 30.61
C HIS A 245 3.05 9.85 31.32
N SER A 246 2.75 9.69 32.61
CA SER A 246 2.14 10.75 33.44
C SER A 246 3.08 11.91 33.73
N TYR A 247 4.37 11.73 33.51
CA TYR A 247 5.41 12.74 33.71
C TYR A 247 6.48 12.68 32.63
N ARG A 248 7.15 13.80 32.42
CA ARG A 248 8.21 13.97 31.43
C ARG A 248 9.30 14.91 31.92
N ARG A 249 10.52 14.72 31.43
CA ARG A 249 11.64 15.61 31.74
C ARG A 249 11.48 16.91 30.97
N CYS A 250 11.56 18.01 31.70
CA CYS A 250 11.58 19.37 31.20
C CYS A 250 12.98 19.94 31.39
N ASP A 251 13.60 20.33 30.28
CA ASP A 251 14.95 20.86 30.24
C ASP A 251 14.87 22.39 30.04
N GLY A 252 15.53 23.14 30.92
CA GLY A 252 15.73 24.57 30.88
C GLY A 252 17.20 24.86 30.62
N ASP A 253 17.54 25.10 29.37
CA ASP A 253 18.93 25.30 28.94
C ASP A 253 19.30 26.79 29.05
N VAL A 254 20.50 27.07 29.55
CA VAL A 254 21.03 28.42 29.73
C VAL A 254 22.54 28.45 29.56
N GLY A 255 23.05 29.44 28.84
CA GLY A 255 24.48 29.72 28.74
C GLY A 255 24.86 30.87 29.65
N VAL A 256 25.93 30.72 30.43
CA VAL A 256 26.49 31.79 31.28
C VAL A 256 27.85 32.25 30.75
N SER A 257 28.30 33.43 31.16
CA SER A 257 29.57 34.00 30.71
C SER A 257 30.75 33.12 31.12
N TYR A 258 31.82 33.08 30.32
CA TYR A 258 33.06 32.37 30.65
C TYR A 258 33.75 32.92 31.90
N SER A 259 33.44 34.15 32.30
CA SER A 259 33.92 34.75 33.55
C SER A 259 33.12 34.32 34.78
N ALA A 260 31.96 33.68 34.61
CA ALA A 260 31.13 33.23 35.72
C ALA A 260 31.76 32.04 36.45
N ASP A 261 31.69 32.04 37.78
CA ASP A 261 32.15 30.92 38.58
C ASP A 261 31.24 29.70 38.39
N ILE A 262 31.84 28.56 38.07
CA ILE A 262 31.13 27.32 37.72
C ILE A 262 30.39 26.74 38.94
N ASP A 263 31.02 26.78 40.12
CA ASP A 263 30.46 26.19 41.33
C ASP A 263 29.35 27.07 41.91
N GLN A 264 29.52 28.40 41.89
CA GLN A 264 28.46 29.35 42.20
C GLN A 264 27.27 29.18 41.26
N THR A 265 27.53 29.11 39.94
CA THR A 265 26.47 28.92 38.94
C THR A 265 25.70 27.63 39.19
N ARG A 266 26.40 26.51 39.43
CA ARG A 266 25.76 25.23 39.77
C ARG A 266 24.87 25.36 41.00
N ALA A 267 25.38 25.92 42.09
CA ALA A 267 24.63 26.06 43.34
C ALA A 267 23.35 26.91 43.15
N VAL A 268 23.44 27.99 42.36
CA VAL A 268 22.29 28.84 42.03
C VAL A 268 21.26 28.08 41.19
N LEU A 269 21.69 27.37 40.16
CA LEU A 269 20.79 26.58 39.31
C LEU A 269 20.15 25.40 40.06
N GLU A 270 20.86 24.79 41.01
CA GLU A 270 20.32 23.72 41.87
C GLU A 270 19.24 24.27 42.81
N GLN A 271 19.43 25.48 43.35
CA GLN A 271 18.40 26.18 44.12
C GLN A 271 17.16 26.48 43.26
N VAL A 272 17.34 26.93 42.01
CA VAL A 272 16.23 27.15 41.08
C VAL A 272 15.48 25.85 40.83
N ALA A 273 16.19 24.76 40.54
CA ALA A 273 15.57 23.48 40.25
C ALA A 273 14.75 22.94 41.44
N ALA A 274 15.21 23.21 42.68
CA ALA A 274 14.51 22.85 43.90
C ALA A 274 13.34 23.79 44.25
N SER A 275 13.31 25.03 43.74
CA SER A 275 12.26 26.00 44.03
C SER A 275 11.04 25.90 43.10
N ILE A 276 11.14 25.15 41.99
CA ILE A 276 10.04 25.00 41.04
C ILE A 276 8.90 24.21 41.68
N GLU A 277 7.78 24.89 41.93
CA GLU A 277 6.55 24.25 42.37
C GLU A 277 5.89 23.44 41.24
N GLY A 278 5.20 22.36 41.60
CA GLY A 278 4.45 21.52 40.67
C GLY A 278 5.27 20.47 39.93
N VAL A 279 6.57 20.34 40.22
CA VAL A 279 7.40 19.24 39.72
C VAL A 279 6.87 17.88 40.20
N TYR A 280 7.13 16.85 39.41
CA TYR A 280 6.66 15.50 39.66
C TYR A 280 7.35 14.91 40.92
N PRO A 281 6.58 14.39 41.89
CA PRO A 281 7.13 13.92 43.15
C PRO A 281 7.99 12.66 42.98
N GLY A 282 9.04 12.54 43.80
CA GLY A 282 9.92 11.36 43.83
C GLY A 282 10.89 11.26 42.66
N LYS A 283 11.12 12.37 41.94
CA LYS A 283 12.14 12.47 40.90
C LYS A 283 13.03 13.68 41.17
N ASP A 284 14.32 13.41 41.31
CA ASP A 284 15.28 14.46 41.61
C ASP A 284 15.55 15.33 40.36
N PRO A 285 15.64 16.65 40.55
CA PRO A 285 16.14 17.52 39.50
C PRO A 285 17.64 17.27 39.27
N ALA A 286 18.14 17.68 38.11
CA ALA A 286 19.56 17.59 37.79
C ALA A 286 20.04 18.88 37.13
N VAL A 287 21.21 19.36 37.56
CA VAL A 287 21.92 20.48 36.91
C VAL A 287 23.17 19.92 36.26
N VAL A 288 23.20 20.01 34.93
CA VAL A 288 24.24 19.40 34.11
C VAL A 288 24.99 20.48 33.36
N LEU A 289 26.32 20.48 33.49
CA LEU A 289 27.21 21.23 32.63
C LEU A 289 27.27 20.49 31.29
N MET A 290 26.72 21.11 30.24
CA MET A 290 26.58 20.49 28.92
C MET A 290 27.85 20.61 28.09
N GLY A 291 28.55 21.74 28.21
CA GLY A 291 29.77 21.98 27.47
C GLY A 291 30.25 23.44 27.54
N LEU A 292 31.31 23.70 26.79
CA LEU A 292 31.90 25.02 26.58
C LEU A 292 31.56 25.45 25.14
N GLY A 293 30.59 26.36 25.00
CA GLY A 293 30.07 26.83 23.72
C GLY A 293 30.89 27.97 23.10
N ALA A 294 30.46 28.48 21.95
CA ALA A 294 31.21 29.51 21.22
C ALA A 294 31.37 30.85 22.00
N SER A 295 30.43 31.17 22.89
CA SER A 295 30.43 32.42 23.66
C SER A 295 29.93 32.26 25.09
N SER A 296 29.62 31.03 25.52
CA SER A 296 29.02 30.72 26.83
C SER A 296 29.51 29.38 27.37
N VAL A 297 29.41 29.21 28.69
CA VAL A 297 29.44 27.92 29.39
C VAL A 297 28.00 27.42 29.49
N ASP A 298 27.70 26.28 28.86
CA ASP A 298 26.33 25.83 28.63
C ASP A 298 25.85 24.88 29.74
N TRP A 299 24.70 25.20 30.32
CA TRP A 299 24.05 24.43 31.38
C TRP A 299 22.66 23.97 30.97
N SER A 300 22.25 22.82 31.50
CA SER A 300 20.90 22.29 31.38
C SER A 300 20.35 22.00 32.77
N VAL A 301 19.30 22.73 33.15
CA VAL A 301 18.53 22.47 34.37
C VAL A 301 17.37 21.56 34.03
N ARG A 302 17.34 20.37 34.62
CA ARG A 302 16.38 19.32 34.29
C ARG A 302 15.47 19.07 35.46
N VAL A 303 14.18 19.26 35.26
CA VAL A 303 13.14 18.94 36.24
C VAL A 303 12.15 17.96 35.63
N TRP A 304 11.48 17.16 36.46
CA TRP A 304 10.42 16.28 35.99
C TRP A 304 9.08 16.99 36.18
N ALA A 305 8.29 17.10 35.12
CA ALA A 305 6.99 17.77 35.13
C ALA A 305 5.88 16.75 34.85
N PRO A 306 4.71 16.84 35.53
CA PRO A 306 3.51 16.16 35.06
C PRO A 306 3.22 16.54 33.60
N THR A 307 2.82 15.57 32.79
CA THR A 307 2.62 15.79 31.35
C THR A 307 1.56 16.86 31.06
N ALA A 308 0.53 16.95 31.91
CA ALA A 308 -0.51 17.97 31.79
C ALA A 308 0.01 19.41 32.03
N ASP A 309 0.95 19.57 32.95
CA ASP A 309 1.49 20.88 33.37
C ASP A 309 2.84 21.20 32.72
N PHE A 310 3.28 20.37 31.77
CA PHE A 310 4.61 20.42 31.18
C PHE A 310 4.98 21.82 30.67
N LEU A 311 4.10 22.46 29.90
CA LEU A 311 4.35 23.79 29.34
C LEU A 311 4.41 24.88 30.43
N THR A 312 3.54 24.80 31.42
CA THR A 312 3.51 25.75 32.55
C THR A 312 4.80 25.67 33.36
N ILE A 313 5.25 24.45 33.66
CA ILE A 313 6.48 24.21 34.42
C ILE A 313 7.71 24.62 33.60
N LYS A 314 7.72 24.36 32.28
CA LYS A 314 8.79 24.82 31.40
C LYS A 314 8.95 26.33 31.40
N GLN A 315 7.84 27.07 31.28
CA GLN A 315 7.87 28.53 31.32
C GLN A 315 8.34 29.05 32.68
N ARG A 316 7.86 28.44 33.77
CA ARG A 316 8.28 28.78 35.14
C ARG A 316 9.78 28.55 35.33
N LEU A 317 10.27 27.38 34.93
CA LEU A 317 11.69 27.02 35.01
C LEU A 317 12.56 28.04 34.29
N LEU A 318 12.26 28.35 33.03
CA LEU A 318 13.03 29.33 32.24
C LEU A 318 13.02 30.73 32.87
N ARG A 319 11.87 31.16 33.39
CA ARG A 319 11.74 32.45 34.08
C ARG A 319 12.59 32.49 35.35
N GLU A 320 12.49 31.48 36.20
CA GLU A 320 13.21 31.45 37.48
C GLU A 320 14.72 31.33 37.28
N ILE A 321 15.17 30.59 36.26
CA ILE A 321 16.58 30.57 35.84
C ILE A 321 17.04 32.01 35.55
N LYS A 322 16.32 32.74 34.69
CA LYS A 322 16.70 34.11 34.32
C LYS A 322 16.73 35.05 35.53
N VAL A 323 15.67 35.06 36.33
CA VAL A 323 15.53 35.97 37.48
C VAL A 323 16.61 35.69 38.53
N ARG A 324 16.91 34.42 38.80
CA ARG A 324 17.89 34.05 39.82
C ARG A 324 19.32 34.35 39.38
N LEU A 325 19.68 34.06 38.13
CA LEU A 325 21.01 34.40 37.61
C LEU A 325 21.25 35.92 37.63
N ASP A 326 20.26 36.72 37.22
CA ASP A 326 20.36 38.19 37.29
C ASP A 326 20.55 38.70 38.72
N GLY A 327 19.81 38.13 39.68
CA GLY A 327 19.88 38.52 41.08
C GLY A 327 21.23 38.22 41.74
N GLU A 328 21.94 37.18 41.26
CA GLU A 328 23.26 36.77 41.73
C GLU A 328 24.40 37.38 40.90
N GLY A 329 24.08 38.23 39.91
CA GLY A 329 25.06 38.89 39.05
C GLY A 329 25.75 37.96 38.06
N ILE A 330 25.16 36.80 37.74
CA ILE A 330 25.70 35.84 36.78
C ILE A 330 25.22 36.24 35.38
N GLU A 331 26.16 36.72 34.56
CA GLU A 331 25.88 37.23 33.23
C GLU A 331 25.49 36.12 32.24
N ILE A 332 24.42 36.34 31.48
CA ILE A 332 24.07 35.58 30.28
C ILE A 332 24.63 36.36 29.08
N PRO A 333 25.71 35.88 28.42
CA PRO A 333 26.46 36.67 27.48
C PRO A 333 25.73 36.79 26.14
N PHE A 334 25.89 37.94 25.49
CA PHE A 334 25.63 38.04 24.05
C PHE A 334 26.70 37.28 23.25
N PRO A 335 26.47 36.99 21.96
CA PRO A 335 27.51 36.46 21.09
C PRO A 335 28.79 37.30 21.15
N GLN A 336 29.91 36.67 21.46
CA GLN A 336 31.22 37.32 21.60
C GLN A 336 32.01 37.21 20.30
N MET A 337 32.77 38.26 19.97
CA MET A 337 33.62 38.29 18.78
C MET A 337 34.88 39.09 19.06
N ASP A 338 36.03 38.43 18.92
CA ASP A 338 37.33 39.07 18.99
C ASP A 338 37.66 39.69 17.63
N VAL A 339 37.74 41.02 17.58
CA VAL A 339 38.08 41.76 16.37
C VAL A 339 39.52 42.25 16.46
N HIS A 340 40.38 41.74 15.57
CA HIS A 340 41.74 42.23 15.39
C HIS A 340 41.73 43.29 14.29
N ILE A 341 42.03 44.55 14.64
CA ILE A 341 42.09 45.67 13.70
C ILE A 341 43.54 45.95 13.36
N ASP A 342 43.97 45.52 12.18
CA ASP A 342 45.27 45.85 11.63
C ASP A 342 45.23 47.27 11.05
N GLN A 343 46.03 48.19 11.59
CA GLN A 343 46.17 49.52 10.99
C GLN A 343 47.02 49.43 9.73
N PRO A 344 46.53 49.85 8.55
CA PRO A 344 47.38 49.97 7.38
C PRO A 344 48.42 51.07 7.62
N ASN A 345 49.70 50.75 7.45
CA ASN A 345 50.80 51.70 7.61
C ASN A 345 50.49 52.99 6.84
N ALA A 346 50.47 54.12 7.55
CA ALA A 346 50.37 55.44 6.94
C ALA A 346 51.63 55.65 6.08
N ALA A 347 51.43 55.73 4.76
CA ALA A 347 52.48 55.94 3.76
C ALA A 347 52.99 57.38 3.75
#